data_AF-A0A6N8UWR8-F1
#
_entry.id   AF-A0A6N8UWR8-F1
#
_cell.length_a   1.000
_cell.length_b   1.000
_cell.length_c   1.000
_cell.angle_alpha   90.00
_cell.angle_beta   90.00
_cell.angle_gamma   90.00
#
_symmetry.space_group_name_H-M   'P 1'
#
loop_
_entity.id
_entity.type
_entity.pdbx_description
1 polymer ?
#
loop_
_entity_poly.entity_id
_entity_poly.type
_entity_poly.pdbx_seq_one_letter_code
_entity_poly.pdbx_strand_id
1 'polypeptide(L)'
;MFNNPFDSFHNTVSEAKNEREQLGQLLTISTPRERLLLVLLTTLMLALGSWLVFGVVVQTWSIEGVVSRQDNDHDVYFLNVDLYGEGIEISSKFRTGMSAVVNIDLEGEGSHAVEGNVHAVVLKPVIVPEAETFPGSNPANWVEITLDEKPEPASILGRDCTVVVELDRQSPLAFFASRLL
;
A
#
# COMPACT_ATOMS: atom_id res chain seq x y z
N MET A 1 -50.41 71.11 15.78
CA MET A 1 -49.88 69.75 15.57
C MET A 1 -49.32 69.27 16.89
N PHE A 2 -50.05 68.43 17.62
CA PHE A 2 -49.55 67.79 18.83
C PHE A 2 -48.77 66.54 18.39
N ASN A 3 -47.45 66.54 18.57
CA ASN A 3 -46.67 65.31 18.45
C ASN A 3 -47.08 64.40 19.61
N ASN A 4 -47.72 63.29 19.27
CA ASN A 4 -48.25 62.36 20.25
C ASN A 4 -47.07 61.58 20.87
N PRO A 5 -46.77 61.75 22.17
CA PRO A 5 -45.57 61.18 22.80
C PRO A 5 -45.62 59.64 22.94
N PHE A 6 -46.71 59.00 22.54
CA PHE A 6 -46.90 57.54 22.60
C PHE A 6 -46.44 56.80 21.33
N ASP A 7 -46.24 57.49 20.20
CA ASP A 7 -45.73 56.86 18.98
C ASP A 7 -44.25 56.45 19.12
N SER A 8 -43.46 57.19 19.90
CA SER A 8 -42.05 56.84 20.14
C SER A 8 -41.90 55.58 20.98
N PHE A 9 -42.83 55.31 21.91
CA PHE A 9 -42.84 54.10 22.72
C PHE A 9 -43.23 52.86 21.90
N HIS A 10 -44.22 52.96 21.02
CA HIS A 10 -44.57 51.83 20.17
C HIS A 10 -43.49 51.50 19.14
N ASN A 11 -42.84 52.52 18.58
CA ASN A 11 -41.70 52.30 17.68
C ASN A 11 -40.51 51.65 18.41
N THR A 12 -40.12 52.14 19.59
CA THR A 12 -39.01 51.53 20.37
C THR A 12 -39.30 50.11 20.84
N VAL A 13 -40.55 49.79 21.23
CA VAL A 13 -40.92 48.41 21.60
C VAL A 13 -40.94 47.49 20.37
N SER A 14 -41.37 47.98 19.21
CA SER A 14 -41.36 47.22 17.96
C SER A 14 -39.94 46.97 17.44
N GLU A 15 -39.04 47.94 17.60
CA GLU A 15 -37.64 47.87 17.20
C GLU A 15 -36.87 46.90 18.10
N ALA A 16 -37.05 46.97 19.43
CA ALA A 16 -36.47 46.02 20.38
C ALA A 16 -36.97 44.58 20.18
N LYS A 17 -38.20 44.40 19.70
CA LYS A 17 -38.76 43.07 19.39
C LYS A 17 -38.18 42.50 18.09
N ASN A 18 -38.01 43.34 17.08
CA ASN A 18 -37.34 42.97 15.82
C ASN A 18 -35.86 42.60 16.05
N GLU A 19 -35.16 43.33 16.92
CA GLU A 19 -33.76 43.06 17.24
C GLU A 19 -33.60 41.71 17.97
N ARG A 20 -34.56 41.36 18.85
CA ARG A 20 -34.62 40.03 19.47
C ARG A 20 -34.94 38.91 18.49
N GLU A 21 -35.85 39.12 17.54
CA GLU A 21 -36.18 38.13 16.52
C GLU A 21 -35.02 37.92 15.53
N GLN A 22 -34.29 38.98 15.18
CA GLN A 22 -33.07 38.89 14.36
C GLN A 22 -31.92 38.17 15.08
N LEU A 23 -31.71 38.44 16.37
CA LEU A 23 -30.75 37.68 17.19
C LEU A 23 -31.16 36.20 17.32
N GLY A 24 -32.46 35.92 17.45
CA GLY A 24 -33.01 34.57 17.44
C GLY A 24 -32.79 33.86 16.09
N GLN A 25 -33.00 34.55 14.98
CA GLN A 25 -32.74 34.01 13.63
C GLN A 25 -31.25 33.76 13.37
N LEU A 26 -30.37 34.66 13.81
CA LEU A 26 -28.91 34.50 13.67
C LEU A 26 -28.39 33.29 14.46
N LEU A 27 -28.92 33.03 15.66
CA LEU A 27 -28.58 31.85 16.46
C LEU A 27 -29.16 30.54 15.90
N THR A 28 -30.27 30.60 15.17
CA THR A 28 -30.95 29.41 14.63
C THR A 28 -30.33 28.96 13.30
N ILE A 29 -29.85 29.89 12.46
CA ILE A 29 -29.32 29.61 11.12
C ILE A 29 -27.91 29.00 11.12
N SER A 30 -27.09 29.21 12.15
CA SER A 30 -25.73 28.63 12.21
C SER A 30 -25.71 27.11 12.44
N THR A 31 -26.78 26.52 12.98
CA THR A 31 -26.70 25.17 13.56
C THR A 31 -26.75 23.96 12.62
N PRO A 32 -27.44 23.93 11.46
CA PRO A 32 -27.61 22.68 10.71
C PRO A 32 -26.36 22.29 9.92
N ARG A 33 -25.66 23.26 9.29
CA ARG A 33 -24.45 22.98 8.51
C ARG A 33 -23.24 22.63 9.39
N GLU A 34 -23.09 23.33 10.52
CA GLU A 34 -22.03 23.05 11.49
C GLU A 34 -22.19 21.66 12.11
N ARG A 35 -23.42 21.26 12.47
CA ARG A 35 -23.69 19.91 12.98
C ARG A 35 -23.36 18.84 11.95
N LEU A 36 -23.69 19.06 10.69
CA LEU A 36 -23.40 18.12 9.60
C LEU A 36 -21.88 17.96 9.40
N LEU A 37 -21.12 19.06 9.43
CA LEU A 37 -19.66 19.03 9.39
C LEU A 37 -19.07 18.29 10.59
N LEU A 38 -19.61 18.50 11.79
CA LEU A 38 -19.15 17.82 13.01
C LEU A 38 -19.41 16.32 12.96
N VAL A 39 -20.58 15.90 12.47
CA VAL A 39 -20.92 14.48 12.25
C VAL A 39 -20.02 13.86 11.19
N LEU A 40 -19.77 14.55 10.08
CA LEU A 40 -18.90 14.06 9.02
C LEU A 40 -17.45 13.92 9.51
N LEU A 41 -16.95 14.93 10.22
CA LEU A 41 -15.61 14.91 10.82
C LEU A 41 -15.46 13.78 11.84
N THR A 42 -16.43 13.60 12.74
CA THR A 42 -16.38 12.53 13.74
C THR A 42 -16.47 11.15 13.11
N THR A 43 -17.32 10.98 12.10
CA THR A 43 -17.40 9.72 11.33
C THR A 43 -16.10 9.43 10.61
N LEU A 44 -15.50 10.45 9.97
CA LEU A 44 -14.20 10.32 9.31
C LEU A 44 -13.09 9.95 10.30
N MET A 45 -13.05 10.59 11.47
CA MET A 45 -12.08 10.28 12.52
C MET A 45 -12.25 8.86 13.07
N LEU A 46 -13.49 8.40 13.25
CA LEU A 46 -13.78 7.02 13.64
C LEU A 46 -13.35 6.02 12.57
N ALA A 47 -13.64 6.30 11.30
CA ALA A 47 -13.21 5.45 10.19
C ALA A 47 -11.68 5.39 10.10
N LEU A 48 -10.99 6.52 10.25
CA LEU A 48 -9.53 6.59 10.20
C LEU A 48 -8.88 5.90 11.40
N GLY A 49 -9.44 6.09 12.60
CA GLY A 49 -9.02 5.39 13.82
C GLY A 49 -9.23 3.87 13.70
N SER A 50 -10.39 3.45 13.18
CA SER A 50 -10.66 2.04 12.89
C SER A 50 -9.67 1.48 11.87
N TRP A 51 -9.36 2.22 10.81
CA TRP A 51 -8.37 1.80 9.82
C TRP A 51 -6.95 1.74 10.40
N LEU A 52 -6.55 2.65 11.29
CA LEU A 52 -5.25 2.60 11.95
C LEU A 52 -5.05 1.32 12.79
N VAL A 53 -6.12 0.86 13.44
CA VAL A 53 -6.08 -0.31 14.34
C VAL A 53 -6.29 -1.63 13.58
N PHE A 54 -7.27 -1.67 12.68
CA PHE A 54 -7.70 -2.89 11.97
C PHE A 54 -7.27 -2.95 10.51
N GLY A 55 -6.76 -1.86 9.95
CA GLY A 55 -6.20 -1.86 8.61
C GLY A 55 -4.98 -2.75 8.52
N VAL A 56 -4.64 -3.12 7.30
CA VAL A 56 -3.46 -3.93 6.99
C VAL A 56 -2.60 -3.15 6.02
N VAL A 57 -1.34 -2.96 6.37
CA VAL A 57 -0.29 -2.47 5.48
C VAL A 57 0.59 -3.67 5.15
N VAL A 58 0.72 -3.93 3.86
CA VAL A 58 1.63 -4.96 3.36
C VAL A 58 2.95 -4.29 3.01
N GLN A 59 4.04 -4.76 3.61
CA GLN A 59 5.37 -4.35 3.21
C GLN A 59 5.83 -5.26 2.08
N THR A 60 6.09 -4.68 0.92
CA THR A 60 6.60 -5.42 -0.24
C THR A 60 8.05 -5.04 -0.52
N TRP A 61 8.81 -5.97 -1.10
CA TRP A 61 10.15 -5.72 -1.60
C TRP A 61 10.27 -6.23 -3.03
N SER A 62 10.67 -5.35 -3.94
CA SER A 62 10.91 -5.66 -5.35
C SER A 62 12.39 -5.90 -5.59
N ILE A 63 12.72 -6.99 -6.27
CA ILE A 63 14.08 -7.34 -6.67
C ILE A 63 14.09 -7.75 -8.14
N GLU A 64 15.06 -7.23 -8.88
CA GLU A 64 15.31 -7.60 -10.27
C GLU A 64 16.07 -8.93 -10.34
N GLY A 65 15.71 -9.76 -11.29
CA GLY A 65 16.35 -11.06 -11.52
C GLY A 65 16.10 -11.60 -12.91
N VAL A 66 16.69 -12.75 -13.20
CA VAL A 66 16.49 -13.48 -14.45
C VAL A 66 15.95 -14.86 -14.16
N VAL A 67 14.98 -15.30 -14.97
CA VAL A 67 14.45 -16.66 -14.89
C VAL A 67 15.51 -17.65 -15.37
N SER A 68 16.04 -18.48 -14.48
CA SER A 68 17.16 -19.39 -14.78
C SER A 68 16.73 -20.83 -15.04
N ARG A 69 15.64 -21.29 -14.41
CA ARG A 69 15.07 -22.62 -14.64
C ARG A 69 13.57 -22.62 -14.36
N GLN A 70 12.85 -23.38 -15.16
CA GLN A 70 11.46 -23.75 -14.93
C GLN A 70 11.42 -25.27 -14.73
N ASP A 71 10.84 -25.74 -13.63
CA ASP A 71 10.61 -27.15 -13.37
C ASP A 71 9.13 -27.40 -13.12
N ASN A 72 8.64 -28.56 -13.57
CA ASN A 72 7.26 -28.99 -13.39
C ASN A 72 7.28 -30.33 -12.67
N ASP A 73 7.00 -30.33 -11.38
CA ASP A 73 6.89 -31.56 -10.60
C ASP A 73 5.44 -31.75 -10.15
N HIS A 74 4.79 -32.82 -10.64
CA HIS A 74 3.47 -33.30 -10.18
C HIS A 74 2.46 -32.18 -9.79
N ASP A 75 2.08 -31.33 -10.74
CA ASP A 75 1.13 -30.21 -10.60
C ASP A 75 1.64 -28.95 -9.89
N VAL A 76 2.91 -28.91 -9.51
CA VAL A 76 3.57 -27.74 -8.92
C VAL A 76 4.56 -27.14 -9.91
N TYR A 77 4.40 -25.86 -10.20
CA TYR A 77 5.27 -25.11 -11.11
C TYR A 77 6.34 -24.39 -10.30
N PHE A 78 7.60 -24.76 -10.52
CA PHE A 78 8.74 -24.13 -9.87
C PHE A 78 9.42 -23.16 -10.84
N LEU A 79 9.58 -21.92 -10.40
CA LEU A 79 10.33 -20.89 -11.09
C LEU A 79 11.57 -20.55 -10.27
N ASN A 80 12.73 -20.82 -10.87
CA ASN A 80 14.00 -20.39 -10.31
C ASN A 80 14.36 -19.05 -10.90
N VAL A 81 14.51 -18.06 -10.02
CA VAL A 81 14.92 -16.72 -10.38
C VAL A 81 16.25 -16.42 -9.75
N ASP A 82 17.24 -16.10 -10.58
CA ASP A 82 18.52 -15.59 -10.16
C ASP A 82 18.37 -14.09 -9.85
N LEU A 83 18.47 -13.72 -8.59
CA LEU A 83 18.28 -12.34 -8.12
C LEU A 83 19.60 -11.58 -8.16
N TYR A 84 19.55 -10.36 -8.69
CA TYR A 84 20.66 -9.42 -8.68
C TYR A 84 20.60 -8.57 -7.40
N GLY A 85 21.54 -8.79 -6.48
CA GLY A 85 21.62 -8.00 -5.25
C GLY A 85 22.70 -8.49 -4.29
N GLU A 86 22.86 -7.80 -3.17
CA GLU A 86 23.78 -8.24 -2.11
C GLU A 86 23.24 -9.50 -1.44
N GLY A 87 24.02 -10.58 -1.51
CA GLY A 87 23.58 -11.92 -1.13
C GLY A 87 23.03 -12.05 0.31
N ILE A 88 23.56 -11.25 1.23
CA ILE A 88 23.24 -11.29 2.66
C ILE A 88 21.89 -10.61 2.96
N GLU A 89 21.51 -9.58 2.21
CA GLU A 89 20.25 -8.87 2.46
C GLU A 89 19.03 -9.66 2.01
N ILE A 90 19.16 -10.41 0.91
CA ILE A 90 18.05 -11.19 0.35
C ILE A 90 17.74 -12.39 1.26
N SER A 91 18.76 -13.15 1.66
CA SER A 91 18.57 -14.34 2.50
C SER A 91 18.05 -14.05 3.92
N SER A 92 18.33 -12.85 4.45
CA SER A 92 17.85 -12.45 5.77
C SER A 92 16.39 -11.98 5.78
N LYS A 93 15.89 -11.49 4.65
CA LYS A 93 14.53 -10.94 4.52
C LYS A 93 13.54 -11.93 3.92
N PHE A 94 13.98 -12.84 3.05
CA PHE A 94 13.11 -13.83 2.43
C PHE A 94 12.97 -15.08 3.30
N ARG A 95 11.76 -15.64 3.36
CA ARG A 95 11.45 -16.88 4.06
C ARG A 95 10.58 -17.77 3.18
N THR A 96 10.74 -19.08 3.35
CA THR A 96 9.83 -20.06 2.76
C THR A 96 8.39 -19.79 3.21
N GLY A 97 7.46 -19.85 2.27
CA GLY A 97 6.02 -19.60 2.46
C GLY A 97 5.60 -18.14 2.33
N MET A 98 6.51 -17.22 1.99
CA MET A 98 6.13 -15.84 1.69
C MET A 98 5.42 -15.74 0.34
N SER A 99 4.35 -14.94 0.28
CA SER A 99 3.65 -14.63 -0.96
C SER A 99 4.56 -13.79 -1.87
N ALA A 100 4.63 -14.16 -3.14
CA ALA A 100 5.43 -13.50 -4.15
C ALA A 100 4.63 -13.29 -5.43
N VAL A 101 4.88 -12.18 -6.11
CA VAL A 101 4.39 -11.89 -7.46
C VAL A 101 5.59 -11.70 -8.34
N VAL A 102 5.69 -12.50 -9.40
CA VAL A 102 6.77 -12.43 -10.39
C VAL A 102 6.25 -11.69 -11.62
N ASN A 103 6.79 -10.51 -11.88
CA ASN A 103 6.52 -9.77 -13.10
C ASN A 103 7.58 -10.12 -14.14
N ILE A 104 7.17 -10.82 -15.20
CA ILE A 104 8.06 -11.24 -16.29
C ILE A 104 7.85 -10.27 -17.46
N ASP A 105 8.91 -9.66 -17.97
CA ASP A 105 8.80 -8.78 -19.13
C ASP A 105 8.77 -9.62 -20.42
N LEU A 106 7.62 -9.62 -21.10
CA LEU A 106 7.43 -10.29 -22.37
C LEU A 106 7.60 -9.27 -23.50
N GLU A 107 8.60 -9.48 -24.37
CA GLU A 107 8.87 -8.62 -25.51
C GLU A 107 7.61 -8.39 -26.36
N GLY A 108 7.14 -7.13 -26.37
CA GLY A 108 6.02 -6.70 -27.20
C GLY A 108 4.62 -6.93 -26.60
N GLU A 109 4.51 -7.63 -25.47
CA GLU A 109 3.23 -7.95 -24.82
C GLU A 109 3.08 -7.30 -23.42
N GLY A 110 4.18 -6.77 -22.87
CA GLY A 110 4.21 -6.09 -21.58
C GLY A 110 4.55 -7.03 -20.43
N SER A 111 4.51 -6.51 -19.19
CA SER A 111 4.84 -7.31 -18.02
C SER A 111 3.68 -8.22 -17.64
N HIS A 112 3.93 -9.53 -17.59
CA HIS A 112 2.98 -10.53 -17.12
C HIS A 112 3.24 -10.84 -15.65
N ALA A 113 2.23 -10.64 -14.80
CA ALA A 113 2.31 -10.91 -13.37
C ALA A 113 1.83 -12.34 -13.08
N VAL A 114 2.69 -13.14 -12.43
CA VAL A 114 2.37 -14.49 -11.99
C VAL A 114 2.47 -14.55 -10.47
N GLU A 115 1.39 -14.99 -9.82
CA GLU A 115 1.33 -15.14 -8.36
C GLU A 115 1.91 -16.49 -7.93
N GLY A 116 2.52 -16.50 -6.75
CA GLY A 116 3.11 -17.70 -6.17
C GLY A 116 3.63 -17.50 -4.76
N ASN A 117 4.37 -18.48 -4.27
CA ASN A 117 4.94 -18.54 -2.94
C ASN A 117 6.42 -18.91 -2.99
N VAL A 118 7.24 -18.29 -2.15
CA VAL A 118 8.65 -18.63 -2.01
C VAL A 118 8.78 -20.04 -1.44
N HIS A 119 9.33 -20.97 -2.21
CA HIS A 119 9.57 -22.35 -1.79
C HIS A 119 10.90 -22.47 -1.05
N ALA A 120 11.97 -22.00 -1.68
CA ALA A 120 13.31 -22.10 -1.13
C ALA A 120 14.15 -20.87 -1.51
N VAL A 121 15.04 -20.48 -0.60
CA VAL A 121 16.02 -19.40 -0.82
C VAL A 121 17.39 -20.02 -0.66
N VAL A 122 18.17 -20.09 -1.74
CA VAL A 122 19.48 -20.73 -1.71
C VAL A 122 20.56 -19.72 -2.05
N LEU A 123 21.47 -19.53 -1.10
CA LEU A 123 22.70 -18.79 -1.28
C LEU A 123 23.67 -19.65 -2.09
N LYS A 124 23.85 -19.35 -3.38
CA LYS A 124 24.89 -20.00 -4.17
C LYS A 124 26.13 -19.10 -4.19
N PRO A 125 27.27 -19.53 -3.60
CA PRO A 125 28.50 -18.81 -3.83
C PRO A 125 28.83 -18.92 -5.32
N VAL A 126 28.87 -17.78 -6.01
CA VAL A 126 29.35 -17.73 -7.39
C VAL A 126 30.86 -17.93 -7.33
N ILE A 127 31.30 -19.17 -7.53
CA ILE A 127 32.70 -19.48 -7.78
C ILE A 127 32.94 -19.10 -9.24
N VAL A 128 33.30 -17.84 -9.50
CA VAL A 128 33.68 -17.37 -10.85
C VAL A 128 34.98 -18.08 -11.24
N PRO A 129 35.00 -18.95 -12.26
CA PRO A 129 36.24 -19.48 -12.80
C PRO A 129 36.86 -18.41 -13.72
N GLU A 130 37.66 -17.52 -13.14
CA GLU A 130 38.76 -16.69 -13.70
C GLU A 130 38.75 -16.16 -15.15
N ALA A 131 37.63 -16.19 -15.89
CA ALA A 131 37.53 -15.62 -17.22
C ALA A 131 36.14 -15.00 -17.43
N GLU A 132 36.17 -13.75 -17.91
CA GLU A 132 35.02 -12.88 -18.22
C GLU A 132 34.40 -12.15 -17.02
N THR A 133 35.16 -11.14 -16.61
CA THR A 133 34.73 -10.02 -15.77
C THR A 133 33.53 -9.30 -16.39
N PHE A 134 32.31 -9.75 -16.07
CA PHE A 134 31.15 -8.86 -16.06
C PHE A 134 31.32 -7.90 -14.86
N PRO A 135 31.17 -6.57 -15.04
CA PRO A 135 31.27 -5.64 -13.93
C PRO A 135 30.05 -5.81 -13.03
N GLY A 136 30.18 -6.58 -11.96
CA GLY A 136 29.12 -6.77 -10.95
C GLY A 136 28.82 -8.21 -10.53
N SER A 137 29.79 -9.14 -10.56
CA SER A 137 29.59 -10.51 -10.06
C SER A 137 29.48 -10.54 -8.52
N ASN A 138 28.38 -10.00 -8.00
CA ASN A 138 27.93 -10.26 -6.66
C ASN A 138 27.47 -11.73 -6.54
N PRO A 139 27.50 -12.32 -5.34
CA PRO A 139 26.93 -13.65 -5.14
C PRO A 139 25.47 -13.66 -5.64
N ALA A 140 25.20 -14.43 -6.68
CA ALA A 140 23.86 -14.64 -7.21
C ALA A 140 23.08 -15.54 -6.25
N ASN A 141 22.07 -14.98 -5.62
CA ASN A 141 21.08 -15.77 -4.90
C ASN A 141 20.04 -16.24 -5.90
N TRP A 142 19.64 -17.49 -5.79
CA TRP A 142 18.46 -17.94 -6.51
C TRP A 142 17.35 -18.26 -5.52
N VAL A 143 16.16 -17.85 -5.90
CA VAL A 143 14.94 -18.12 -5.16
C VAL A 143 14.08 -19.02 -6.02
N GLU A 144 13.66 -20.11 -5.42
CA GLU A 144 12.70 -21.02 -6.00
C GLU A 144 11.30 -20.59 -5.57
N ILE A 145 10.46 -20.25 -6.53
CA ILE A 145 9.10 -19.77 -6.32
C ILE A 145 8.15 -20.82 -6.88
N THR A 146 7.26 -21.33 -6.03
CA THR A 146 6.14 -22.14 -6.46
C THR A 146 5.06 -21.22 -7.02
N LEU A 147 4.66 -21.40 -8.27
CA LEU A 147 3.61 -20.61 -8.91
C LEU A 147 2.24 -21.26 -8.69
N ASP A 148 1.22 -20.44 -8.46
CA ASP A 148 -0.16 -20.89 -8.24
C ASP A 148 -0.83 -21.29 -9.56
N GLU A 149 -0.42 -20.65 -10.66
CA GLU A 149 -0.87 -20.93 -12.01
C GLU A 149 0.29 -21.25 -12.95
N LYS A 150 0.00 -22.08 -13.96
CA LYS A 150 0.97 -22.40 -15.00
C LYS A 150 1.26 -21.13 -15.82
N PRO A 151 2.51 -20.65 -15.88
CA PRO A 151 2.85 -19.59 -16.80
C PRO A 151 2.67 -20.10 -18.23
N GLU A 152 2.06 -19.28 -19.10
CA GLU A 152 1.88 -19.63 -20.51
C GLU A 152 3.24 -20.00 -21.14
N PRO A 153 3.28 -20.99 -22.04
CA PRO A 153 4.51 -21.66 -22.47
C PRO A 153 5.42 -20.82 -23.39
N ALA A 154 5.26 -19.51 -23.44
CA ALA A 154 6.30 -18.65 -24.02
C ALA A 154 7.61 -18.91 -23.27
N SER A 155 8.73 -18.96 -23.99
CA SER A 155 10.04 -19.20 -23.37
C SER A 155 10.41 -18.05 -22.43
N ILE A 156 10.02 -18.18 -21.16
CA ILE A 156 10.34 -17.25 -20.07
C ILE A 156 11.78 -17.43 -19.58
N LEU A 157 12.45 -18.53 -19.95
CA LEU A 157 13.85 -18.78 -19.59
C LEU A 157 14.77 -17.70 -20.15
N GLY A 158 15.64 -17.17 -19.30
CA GLY A 158 16.58 -16.10 -19.63
C GLY A 158 15.96 -14.71 -19.74
N ARG A 159 14.67 -14.55 -19.42
CA ARG A 159 14.01 -13.23 -19.40
C ARG A 159 14.27 -12.52 -18.10
N ASP A 160 14.39 -11.20 -18.20
CA ASP A 160 14.38 -10.30 -17.05
C ASP A 160 13.01 -10.36 -16.37
N CYS A 161 13.04 -10.40 -15.05
CA CYS A 161 11.84 -10.41 -14.22
C CYS A 161 12.05 -9.57 -12.97
N THR A 162 10.97 -9.02 -12.44
CA THR A 162 10.94 -8.35 -11.15
C THR A 162 10.11 -9.19 -10.19
N VAL A 163 10.76 -9.72 -9.16
CA VAL A 163 10.09 -10.47 -8.10
C VAL A 163 9.70 -9.49 -7.00
N VAL A 164 8.41 -9.42 -6.69
CA VAL A 164 7.85 -8.63 -5.59
C VAL A 164 7.40 -9.58 -4.50
N VAL A 165 8.05 -9.55 -3.34
CA VAL A 165 7.72 -10.43 -2.20
C VAL A 165 7.06 -9.63 -1.10
N GLU A 166 5.99 -10.17 -0.53
CA GLU A 166 5.36 -9.67 0.69
C GLU A 166 6.22 -10.07 1.90
N LEU A 167 6.89 -9.10 2.52
CA LEU A 167 7.75 -9.33 3.68
C LEU A 167 6.95 -9.49 4.98
N ASP A 168 5.96 -8.64 5.18
CA ASP A 168 5.14 -8.65 6.39
C ASP A 168 3.78 -7.96 6.17
N ARG A 169 2.82 -8.32 7.02
CA ARG A 169 1.48 -7.73 7.10
C ARG A 169 1.30 -7.16 8.50
N GLN A 170 1.40 -5.85 8.62
CA GLN A 170 1.28 -5.16 9.91
C GLN A 170 0.12 -4.17 9.89
N SER A 171 -0.45 -3.87 11.06
CA SER A 171 -1.40 -2.76 11.15
C SER A 171 -0.66 -1.43 10.93
N PRO A 172 -1.32 -0.40 10.37
CA PRO A 172 -0.71 0.91 10.18
C PRO A 172 -0.09 1.47 11.47
N LEU A 173 -0.73 1.25 12.62
CA LEU A 173 -0.22 1.68 13.92
C LEU A 173 1.09 0.97 14.31
N ALA A 174 1.20 -0.34 14.05
CA ALA A 174 2.43 -1.10 14.31
C ALA A 174 3.58 -0.64 13.40
N PHE A 175 3.29 -0.30 12.15
CA PHE A 175 4.28 0.23 11.21
C PHE A 175 4.85 1.59 11.65
N PHE A 176 4.02 2.50 12.17
CA PHE A 176 4.52 3.76 12.70
C PHE A 176 5.32 3.59 14.00
N ALA A 177 4.92 2.64 14.86
CA ALA A 177 5.64 2.35 16.09
C ALA A 177 7.03 1.75 15.84
N SER A 178 7.18 0.87 14.84
CA SER A 178 8.46 0.23 14.51
C SER A 178 9.47 1.18 13.86
N ARG A 179 9.04 2.32 13.30
CA ARG A 179 9.92 3.37 12.77
C ARG A 179 10.42 4.39 13.80
N LEU A 180 9.79 4.47 14.97
CA LEU A 180 10.16 5.42 16.03
C LEU A 180 11.17 4.85 17.04
N LEU A 181 11.42 3.53 16.99
CA LEU A 181 12.40 2.79 17.78
C LEU A 181 13.68 2.56 16.99
#